data_AF-A0AAW2Q3K1-F1
#
_entry.id   AF-A0AAW2Q3K1-F1
#
_cell.length_a   1.000
_cell.length_b   1.000
_cell.length_c   1.000
_cell.angle_alpha   90.00
_cell.angle_beta   90.00
_cell.angle_gamma   90.00
#
_symmetry.space_group_name_H-M   'P 1'
#
loop_
_entity.id
_entity.type
_entity.pdbx_description
1 polymer ?
#
loop_
_entity_poly.entity_id
_entity_poly.type
_entity_poly.pdbx_seq_one_letter_code
_entity_poly.pdbx_strand_id
1 'polypeptide(L)'
;MATAKLLLAFSLLFFIHHQANAQNLTTNFYNKTCPSLQSIVKTTTAQFISRAPSLAAALLRMHFHDCFVRGCEGSVLLNATGSNSAEKDAFPNRSLRGFHVIDAVKAAVEKSCPRTVSCADILALVARDAVSQINGPSWPVPLGRRDGNVSTANEALANLPPPNFNITQLIASLLQRV
;
A
#
# COMPACT_ATOMS: atom_id res chain seq x y z
N MET A 1 -31.70 34.05 10.94
CA MET A 1 -30.71 33.23 11.70
C MET A 1 -30.68 31.75 11.29
N ALA A 2 -31.75 31.17 10.73
CA ALA A 2 -31.74 29.76 10.27
C ALA A 2 -30.95 29.53 8.96
N THR A 3 -30.93 30.52 8.06
CA THR A 3 -30.23 30.44 6.76
C THR A 3 -28.71 30.41 6.88
N ALA A 4 -28.14 31.14 7.84
CA ALA A 4 -26.69 31.15 8.10
C ALA A 4 -26.18 29.81 8.64
N LYS A 5 -26.99 29.09 9.44
CA LYS A 5 -26.65 27.75 9.96
C LYS A 5 -26.66 26.68 8.86
N LEU A 6 -27.54 26.82 7.87
CA LEU A 6 -27.62 25.89 6.74
C LEU A 6 -26.43 26.04 5.76
N LEU A 7 -25.94 27.28 5.57
CA LEU A 7 -24.75 27.56 4.77
C LEU A 7 -23.45 27.06 5.44
N LEU A 8 -23.34 27.15 6.77
CA LEU A 8 -22.23 26.58 7.55
C LEU A 8 -22.21 25.05 7.54
N ALA A 9 -23.37 24.40 7.46
CA ALA A 9 -23.45 22.94 7.33
C ALA A 9 -23.03 22.47 5.92
N PHE A 10 -23.35 23.24 4.88
CA PHE A 10 -22.97 22.91 3.50
C PHE A 10 -21.47 23.15 3.25
N SER A 11 -20.85 24.14 3.89
CA SER A 11 -19.40 24.36 3.79
C SER A 11 -18.59 23.28 4.52
N LEU A 12 -19.11 22.69 5.60
CA LEU A 12 -18.45 21.58 6.32
C LEU A 12 -18.49 20.25 5.53
N LEU A 13 -19.50 20.06 4.67
CA LEU A 13 -19.65 18.86 3.82
C LEU A 13 -18.71 18.87 2.59
N PHE A 14 -18.19 20.03 2.18
CA PHE A 14 -17.24 20.13 1.07
C PHE A 14 -15.79 19.81 1.45
N PHE A 15 -15.46 19.70 2.75
CA PHE A 15 -14.08 19.43 3.20
C PHE A 15 -13.71 17.94 3.27
N ILE A 16 -14.62 17.01 2.90
CA ILE A 16 -14.36 15.56 3.00
C ILE A 16 -14.02 14.93 1.64
N HIS A 17 -13.84 15.71 0.57
CA HIS A 17 -13.16 15.23 -0.63
C HIS A 17 -11.64 15.40 -0.46
N HIS A 18 -11.05 14.57 0.42
CA HIS A 18 -9.62 14.29 0.36
C HIS A 18 -9.38 13.44 -0.90
N GLN A 19 -9.22 14.10 -2.04
CA GLN A 19 -8.45 13.55 -3.14
C GLN A 19 -7.07 13.23 -2.55
N ALA A 20 -6.68 11.95 -2.54
CA ALA A 20 -5.36 11.50 -2.11
C ALA A 20 -4.31 12.01 -3.11
N ASN A 21 -4.05 13.31 -3.07
CA ASN A 21 -3.10 13.98 -3.93
C ASN A 21 -1.70 13.63 -3.42
N ALA A 22 -0.87 13.02 -4.26
CA ALA A 22 0.51 12.64 -3.97
C ALA A 22 1.47 13.84 -3.75
N GLN A 23 0.94 15.03 -3.44
CA GLN A 23 1.61 16.34 -3.47
C GLN A 23 2.80 16.50 -2.51
N ASN A 24 3.19 15.47 -1.75
CA ASN A 24 4.29 15.54 -0.77
C ASN A 24 5.16 14.27 -0.71
N LEU A 25 5.12 13.38 -1.70
CA LEU A 25 6.02 12.22 -1.72
C LEU A 25 7.40 12.59 -2.26
N THR A 26 8.47 12.19 -1.56
CA THR A 26 9.85 12.46 -1.98
C THR A 26 10.76 11.24 -1.78
N THR A 27 11.80 11.13 -2.58
CA THR A 27 12.77 10.01 -2.48
C THR A 27 13.67 10.11 -1.24
N ASN A 28 13.67 11.27 -0.57
CA ASN A 28 14.50 11.56 0.59
C ASN A 28 13.70 11.76 1.89
N PHE A 29 12.40 11.41 1.91
CA PHE A 29 11.47 11.68 3.01
C PHE A 29 12.02 11.25 4.39
N TYR A 30 12.64 10.08 4.47
CA TYR A 30 13.19 9.51 5.70
C TYR A 30 14.69 9.74 5.92
N ASN A 31 15.38 10.52 5.08
CA ASN A 31 16.85 10.65 5.17
C ASN A 31 17.34 11.18 6.52
N LYS A 32 16.55 12.01 7.20
CA LYS A 32 16.89 12.56 8.52
C LYS A 32 16.40 11.69 9.68
N THR A 33 15.24 11.05 9.53
CA THR A 33 14.54 10.35 10.62
C THR A 33 14.82 8.86 10.66
N CYS A 34 15.12 8.24 9.52
CA CYS A 34 15.51 6.84 9.40
C CYS A 34 16.51 6.64 8.24
N PRO A 35 17.76 7.12 8.38
CA PRO A 35 18.75 7.09 7.30
C PRO A 35 19.11 5.67 6.82
N SER A 36 18.95 4.66 7.68
CA SER A 36 19.21 3.25 7.35
C SER A 36 17.99 2.52 6.78
N LEU A 37 16.87 3.21 6.52
CA LEU A 37 15.62 2.57 6.08
C LEU A 37 15.83 1.70 4.84
N GLN A 38 16.40 2.26 3.77
CA GLN A 38 16.52 1.54 2.50
C GLN A 38 17.43 0.31 2.61
N SER A 39 18.51 0.37 3.40
CA SER A 39 19.39 -0.79 3.59
C SER A 39 18.71 -1.88 4.42
N ILE A 40 18.00 -1.51 5.49
CA ILE A 40 17.25 -2.47 6.34
C ILE A 40 16.20 -3.20 5.51
N VAL A 41 15.38 -2.48 4.73
CA VAL A 41 14.33 -3.10 3.91
C VAL A 41 14.93 -4.01 2.85
N LYS A 42 15.97 -3.56 2.14
CA LYS A 42 16.64 -4.34 1.09
C LYS A 42 17.24 -5.63 1.64
N THR A 43 18.02 -5.54 2.72
CA THR A 43 18.69 -6.70 3.31
C THR A 43 17.68 -7.71 3.86
N THR A 44 16.65 -7.23 4.59
CA THR A 44 15.63 -8.12 5.16
C THR A 44 14.83 -8.82 4.06
N THR A 45 14.41 -8.07 3.03
CA THR A 45 13.68 -8.62 1.87
C THR A 45 14.51 -9.68 1.13
N ALA A 46 15.80 -9.44 0.90
CA ALA A 46 16.71 -10.37 0.25
C ALA A 46 16.86 -11.71 1.02
N GLN A 47 16.84 -11.68 2.35
CA GLN A 47 16.92 -12.90 3.17
C GLN A 47 15.74 -13.84 2.93
N PHE A 48 14.52 -13.31 2.75
CA PHE A 48 13.35 -14.13 2.45
C PHE A 48 13.34 -14.61 0.99
N ILE A 49 13.65 -13.73 0.04
CA ILE A 49 13.64 -14.07 -1.39
C ILE A 49 14.73 -15.08 -1.75
N SER A 50 15.93 -14.99 -1.16
CA SER A 50 16.99 -15.98 -1.39
C SER A 50 16.61 -17.40 -1.00
N ARG A 51 15.71 -17.58 -0.03
CA ARG A 51 15.17 -18.88 0.39
C ARG A 51 13.96 -19.31 -0.42
N ALA A 52 13.16 -18.36 -0.89
CA ALA A 52 11.97 -18.60 -1.69
C ALA A 52 11.84 -17.54 -2.79
N PRO A 53 12.50 -17.73 -3.96
CA PRO A 53 12.53 -16.73 -5.04
C PRO A 53 11.15 -16.33 -5.55
N SER A 54 10.18 -17.24 -5.46
CA SER A 54 8.78 -16.98 -5.83
C SER A 54 8.12 -15.86 -5.01
N LEU A 55 8.64 -15.49 -3.84
CA LEU A 55 8.12 -14.38 -3.03
C LEU A 55 8.26 -13.04 -3.74
N ALA A 56 9.24 -12.87 -4.64
CA ALA A 56 9.44 -11.60 -5.33
C ALA A 56 8.17 -11.15 -6.09
N ALA A 57 7.57 -12.06 -6.87
CA ALA A 57 6.33 -11.79 -7.60
C ALA A 57 5.13 -11.58 -6.64
N ALA A 58 5.07 -12.31 -5.54
CA ALA A 58 3.99 -12.17 -4.56
C ALA A 58 4.01 -10.81 -3.83
N LEU A 59 5.20 -10.32 -3.50
CA LEU A 59 5.39 -9.03 -2.84
C LEU A 59 5.10 -7.86 -3.77
N LEU A 60 5.55 -7.94 -5.04
CA LEU A 60 5.17 -6.96 -6.05
C LEU A 60 3.64 -6.91 -6.24
N ARG A 61 3.00 -8.09 -6.32
CA ARG A 61 1.54 -8.20 -6.42
C ARG A 61 0.84 -7.59 -5.22
N MET A 62 1.33 -7.81 -4.00
CA MET A 62 0.74 -7.23 -2.79
C MET A 62 0.71 -5.70 -2.85
N HIS A 63 1.80 -5.06 -3.29
CA HIS A 63 1.82 -3.61 -3.46
C HIS A 63 0.85 -3.13 -4.54
N PHE A 64 0.74 -3.85 -5.67
CA PHE A 64 -0.28 -3.57 -6.69
C PHE A 64 -1.70 -3.64 -6.10
N HIS A 65 -2.01 -4.69 -5.33
CA HIS A 65 -3.32 -4.88 -4.72
C HIS A 65 -3.66 -3.78 -3.70
N ASP A 66 -2.68 -3.36 -2.88
CA ASP A 66 -2.83 -2.21 -1.98
C ASP A 66 -3.19 -0.95 -2.78
N CYS A 67 -2.36 -0.58 -3.75
CA CYS A 67 -2.55 0.65 -4.52
C CYS A 67 -3.85 0.71 -5.33
N PHE A 68 -4.41 -0.44 -5.73
CA PHE A 68 -5.65 -0.49 -6.49
C PHE A 68 -6.91 -0.33 -5.64
N VAL A 69 -6.80 -0.53 -4.32
CA VAL A 69 -7.92 -0.41 -3.38
C VAL A 69 -7.68 0.81 -2.50
N ARG A 70 -8.44 1.88 -2.71
CA ARG A 70 -8.33 3.16 -1.99
C ARG A 70 -6.98 3.91 -2.08
N GLY A 71 -5.97 3.32 -2.69
CA GLY A 71 -4.65 3.91 -2.90
C GLY A 71 -3.58 3.17 -2.09
N CYS A 72 -2.32 3.57 -2.25
CA CYS A 72 -1.20 2.90 -1.57
C CYS A 72 -1.14 3.31 -0.08
N GLU A 73 -2.07 2.83 0.74
CA GLU A 73 -2.21 3.19 2.15
C GLU A 73 -2.00 2.01 3.12
N GLY A 74 -1.53 0.85 2.65
CA GLY A 74 -1.28 -0.32 3.50
C GLY A 74 -2.54 -0.99 4.06
N SER A 75 -3.74 -0.64 3.57
CA SER A 75 -5.01 -1.21 4.01
C SER A 75 -5.11 -2.72 3.73
N VAL A 76 -4.39 -3.21 2.73
CA VAL A 76 -4.29 -4.65 2.41
C VAL A 76 -3.65 -5.46 3.56
N LEU A 77 -2.92 -4.80 4.47
CA LEU A 77 -2.22 -5.43 5.59
C LEU A 77 -3.10 -5.59 6.83
N LEU A 78 -4.27 -4.95 6.88
CA LEU A 78 -5.17 -5.03 8.02
C LEU A 78 -5.88 -6.38 8.06
N ASN A 79 -6.10 -6.89 9.27
CA ASN A 79 -6.91 -8.08 9.52
C ASN A 79 -8.36 -7.68 9.80
N ALA A 80 -9.29 -8.60 9.56
CA ALA A 80 -10.68 -8.45 9.96
C ALA A 80 -10.80 -8.12 11.46
N THR A 81 -11.70 -7.20 11.79
CA THR A 81 -12.05 -6.85 13.17
C THR A 81 -13.54 -7.04 13.40
N GLY A 82 -13.89 -7.79 14.46
CA GLY A 82 -15.29 -8.10 14.78
C GLY A 82 -15.98 -8.84 13.63
N SER A 83 -17.08 -8.27 13.14
CA SER A 83 -17.91 -8.85 12.07
C SER A 83 -17.53 -8.39 10.66
N ASN A 84 -16.55 -7.50 10.49
CA ASN A 84 -16.18 -6.96 9.17
C ASN A 84 -15.12 -7.83 8.50
N SER A 85 -15.30 -8.14 7.21
CA SER A 85 -14.28 -8.81 6.39
C SER A 85 -13.29 -7.79 5.82
N ALA A 86 -11.99 -8.01 6.03
CA ALA A 86 -10.95 -7.13 5.54
C ALA A 86 -10.63 -7.44 4.07
N GLU A 87 -9.82 -6.59 3.44
CA GLU A 87 -9.35 -6.82 2.07
C GLU A 87 -8.69 -8.18 1.90
N LYS A 88 -7.94 -8.66 2.90
CA LYS A 88 -7.29 -9.99 2.86
C LYS A 88 -8.27 -11.15 2.64
N ASP A 89 -9.50 -11.00 3.11
CA ASP A 89 -10.52 -12.06 3.06
C ASP A 89 -11.26 -12.09 1.71
N ALA A 90 -11.11 -11.03 0.90
CA ALA A 90 -11.71 -10.91 -0.42
C ALA A 90 -11.18 -11.99 -1.37
N PHE A 91 -12.03 -12.50 -2.25
CA PHE A 91 -11.68 -13.56 -3.19
C PHE A 91 -10.37 -13.31 -3.98
N PRO A 92 -10.12 -12.11 -4.56
CA PRO A 92 -8.87 -11.82 -5.25
C PRO A 92 -7.62 -11.91 -4.35
N ASN A 93 -7.79 -11.63 -3.05
CA ASN A 93 -6.72 -11.46 -2.08
C ASN A 93 -6.40 -12.73 -1.27
N ARG A 94 -7.28 -13.73 -1.27
CA ARG A 94 -6.99 -15.05 -0.66
C ARG A 94 -5.76 -15.75 -1.24
N SER A 95 -5.33 -15.32 -2.42
CA SER A 95 -4.12 -15.81 -3.10
C SER A 95 -2.88 -14.93 -2.88
N LEU A 96 -3.01 -13.81 -2.15
CA LEU A 96 -1.85 -13.02 -1.72
C LEU A 96 -1.05 -13.80 -0.67
N ARG A 97 0.27 -13.68 -0.74
CA ARG A 97 1.21 -14.30 0.20
C ARG A 97 2.40 -13.39 0.43
N GLY A 98 3.15 -13.63 1.50
CA GLY A 98 4.32 -12.83 1.86
C GLY A 98 4.07 -11.78 2.95
N PHE A 99 2.90 -11.79 3.60
CA PHE A 99 2.60 -10.87 4.72
C PHE A 99 3.66 -10.95 5.83
N HIS A 100 4.14 -12.16 6.15
CA HIS A 100 5.22 -12.37 7.12
C HIS A 100 6.55 -11.69 6.75
N VAL A 101 6.81 -11.45 5.46
CA VAL A 101 8.00 -10.69 5.02
C VAL A 101 7.82 -9.22 5.35
N ILE A 102 6.62 -8.67 5.12
CA ILE A 102 6.27 -7.29 5.49
C ILE A 102 6.37 -7.11 7.01
N ASP A 103 5.86 -8.07 7.79
CA ASP A 103 5.96 -8.04 9.25
C ASP A 103 7.41 -8.08 9.73
N ALA A 104 8.25 -8.93 9.13
CA ALA A 104 9.67 -9.01 9.47
C ALA A 104 10.44 -7.72 9.11
N VAL A 105 10.16 -7.14 7.94
CA VAL A 105 10.73 -5.85 7.53
C VAL A 105 10.28 -4.75 8.49
N LYS A 106 8.98 -4.68 8.81
CA LYS A 106 8.44 -3.70 9.75
C LYS A 106 9.09 -3.84 11.12
N ALA A 107 9.24 -5.05 11.64
CA ALA A 107 9.90 -5.29 12.93
C ALA A 107 11.37 -4.84 12.91
N ALA A 108 12.11 -5.12 11.83
CA ALA A 108 13.49 -4.68 11.68
C ALA A 108 13.60 -3.15 11.60
N VAL A 109 12.69 -2.50 10.87
CA VAL A 109 12.63 -1.04 10.75
C VAL A 109 12.26 -0.41 12.10
N GLU A 110 11.25 -0.91 12.80
CA GLU A 110 10.83 -0.39 14.11
C GLU A 110 11.93 -0.53 15.18
N LYS A 111 12.76 -1.57 15.10
CA LYS A 111 13.93 -1.72 15.98
C LYS A 111 14.95 -0.59 15.76
N SER A 112 15.09 -0.09 14.53
CA SER A 112 16.04 0.98 14.19
C SER A 112 15.43 2.37 14.28
N CYS A 113 14.15 2.51 13.95
CA CYS A 113 13.45 3.78 13.73
C CYS A 113 12.01 3.67 14.27
N PRO A 114 11.82 3.70 15.60
CA PRO A 114 10.52 3.46 16.20
C PRO A 114 9.47 4.47 15.72
N ARG A 115 8.26 3.98 15.42
CA ARG A 115 7.06 4.76 15.06
C ARG A 115 7.28 5.83 13.98
N THR A 116 8.22 5.57 13.08
CA THR A 116 8.67 6.57 12.09
C THR A 116 8.17 6.24 10.69
N VAL A 117 8.30 5.00 10.24
CA VAL A 117 8.07 4.60 8.85
C VAL A 117 6.73 3.90 8.71
N SER A 118 5.90 4.34 7.76
CA SER A 118 4.59 3.75 7.50
C SER A 118 4.70 2.35 6.89
N CYS A 119 3.69 1.50 7.13
CA CYS A 119 3.57 0.21 6.47
C CYS A 119 3.35 0.37 4.95
N ALA A 120 2.65 1.43 4.52
CA ALA A 120 2.47 1.78 3.12
C ALA A 120 3.81 2.02 2.39
N ASP A 121 4.75 2.75 3.00
CA ASP A 121 6.07 2.94 2.40
C ASP A 121 6.95 1.69 2.47
N ILE A 122 6.78 0.85 3.50
CA ILE A 122 7.43 -0.47 3.54
C ILE A 122 6.96 -1.33 2.36
N LEU A 123 5.66 -1.37 2.04
CA LEU A 123 5.16 -2.09 0.86
C LEU A 123 5.81 -1.61 -0.44
N ALA A 124 5.91 -0.29 -0.63
CA ALA A 124 6.51 0.29 -1.82
C ALA A 124 8.00 -0.06 -1.96
N LEU A 125 8.76 0.04 -0.86
CA LEU A 125 10.18 -0.31 -0.84
C LEU A 125 10.41 -1.81 -1.05
N VAL A 126 9.62 -2.66 -0.37
CA VAL A 126 9.69 -4.12 -0.52
C VAL A 126 9.37 -4.53 -1.95
N ALA A 127 8.38 -3.93 -2.61
CA ALA A 127 8.08 -4.22 -4.01
C ALA A 127 9.27 -3.89 -4.94
N ARG A 128 9.93 -2.75 -4.74
CA ARG A 128 11.13 -2.38 -5.50
C ARG A 128 12.28 -3.35 -5.25
N ASP A 129 12.56 -3.62 -3.99
CA ASP A 129 13.66 -4.51 -3.61
C ASP A 129 13.40 -5.94 -4.09
N ALA A 130 12.15 -6.41 -4.05
CA ALA A 130 11.75 -7.71 -4.58
C ALA A 130 12.04 -7.85 -6.07
N VAL A 131 11.71 -6.84 -6.89
CA VAL A 131 12.04 -6.83 -8.33
C VAL A 131 13.55 -6.82 -8.55
N SER A 132 14.28 -6.01 -7.79
CA SER A 132 15.74 -5.95 -7.90
C SER A 132 16.41 -7.27 -7.52
N GLN A 133 15.87 -8.04 -6.57
CA GLN A 133 16.44 -9.35 -6.18
C GLN A 133 16.33 -10.41 -7.27
N ILE A 134 15.44 -10.25 -8.24
CA ILE A 134 15.28 -11.17 -9.37
C ILE A 134 15.87 -10.60 -10.67
N ASN A 135 16.93 -9.79 -10.55
CA ASN A 135 17.63 -9.13 -11.65
C ASN A 135 16.76 -8.14 -12.45
N GLY A 136 15.64 -7.69 -11.88
CA GLY A 136 14.86 -6.60 -12.44
C GLY A 136 15.51 -5.23 -12.18
N PRO A 137 14.95 -4.16 -12.76
CA PRO A 137 15.45 -2.81 -12.54
C PRO A 137 15.26 -2.38 -11.08
N SER A 138 16.10 -1.45 -10.63
CA SER A 138 15.90 -0.71 -9.40
C SER A 138 15.53 0.73 -9.77
N TRP A 139 14.62 1.33 -9.00
CA TRP A 139 14.19 2.72 -9.20
C TRP A 139 14.15 3.48 -7.87
N PRO A 140 14.21 4.83 -7.91
CA PRO A 140 13.90 5.66 -6.76
C PRO A 140 12.42 5.52 -6.39
N VAL A 141 12.13 5.19 -5.14
CA VAL A 141 10.76 5.09 -4.62
C VAL A 141 10.43 6.42 -3.92
N PRO A 142 9.44 7.20 -4.36
CA PRO A 142 8.93 8.33 -3.58
C PRO A 142 8.28 7.81 -2.30
N LEU A 143 8.58 8.40 -1.15
CA LEU A 143 8.15 8.00 0.19
C LEU A 143 7.43 9.18 0.88
N GLY A 144 6.76 8.90 1.99
CA GLY A 144 5.90 9.82 2.72
C GLY A 144 4.44 9.38 2.78
N ARG A 145 4.11 8.16 2.36
CA ARG A 145 2.76 7.61 2.48
C ARG A 145 2.40 7.41 3.94
N ARG A 146 1.11 7.42 4.26
CA ARG A 146 0.59 7.14 5.59
C ARG A 146 -0.33 5.93 5.55
N ASP A 147 -0.44 5.27 6.69
CA ASP A 147 -1.25 4.06 6.81
C ASP A 147 -2.73 4.41 6.93
N GLY A 148 -3.55 3.79 6.08
CA GLY A 148 -5.00 3.81 6.11
C GLY A 148 -5.54 2.95 7.26
N ASN A 149 -6.77 3.24 7.68
CA ASN A 149 -7.44 2.54 8.78
C ASN A 149 -8.74 1.83 8.36
N VAL A 150 -9.06 1.85 7.07
CA VAL A 150 -10.23 1.18 6.48
C VAL A 150 -9.73 0.08 5.56
N SER A 151 -10.25 -1.13 5.75
CA SER A 151 -9.98 -2.28 4.90
C SER A 151 -11.26 -3.09 4.78
N THR A 152 -11.80 -3.22 3.57
CA THR A 152 -13.05 -3.93 3.33
C THR A 152 -12.94 -4.90 2.16
N ALA A 153 -13.48 -6.11 2.34
CA ALA A 153 -13.48 -7.11 1.28
C ALA A 153 -14.26 -6.65 0.03
N ASN A 154 -15.31 -5.85 0.22
CA ASN A 154 -16.15 -5.33 -0.87
C ASN A 154 -15.39 -4.37 -1.77
N GLU A 155 -14.56 -3.48 -1.22
CA GLU A 155 -13.75 -2.58 -2.03
C GLU A 155 -12.68 -3.36 -2.82
N ALA A 156 -12.07 -4.38 -2.24
CA ALA A 156 -11.16 -5.25 -3.00
C ALA A 156 -11.87 -5.97 -4.16
N LEU A 157 -13.08 -6.48 -3.94
CA LEU A 157 -13.89 -7.12 -4.99
C LEU A 157 -14.30 -6.15 -6.10
N ALA A 158 -14.65 -4.91 -5.75
CA ALA A 158 -15.11 -3.91 -6.71
C ALA A 158 -13.97 -3.30 -7.54
N ASN A 159 -12.79 -3.17 -6.94
CA ASN A 159 -11.70 -2.37 -7.51
C ASN A 159 -10.61 -3.19 -8.21
N LEU A 160 -10.40 -4.45 -7.82
CA LEU A 160 -9.36 -5.29 -8.42
C LEU A 160 -9.83 -5.91 -9.75
N PRO A 161 -9.09 -5.71 -10.86
CA PRO A 161 -9.47 -6.28 -12.14
C PRO A 161 -9.34 -7.82 -12.11
N PRO A 162 -10.40 -8.57 -12.45
CA PRO A 162 -10.34 -10.02 -12.54
C PRO A 162 -9.61 -10.46 -13.82
N PRO A 163 -9.09 -11.71 -13.85
CA PRO A 163 -8.24 -12.18 -14.95
C PRO A 163 -8.98 -12.36 -16.29
N ASN A 164 -10.31 -12.33 -16.29
CA ASN A 164 -11.14 -12.48 -17.48
C ASN A 164 -11.56 -11.14 -18.12
N PHE A 165 -11.05 -10.00 -17.64
CA PHE A 165 -11.25 -8.71 -18.31
C PHE A 165 -10.60 -8.70 -19.70
N ASN A 166 -11.33 -8.18 -20.69
CA ASN A 166 -10.76 -7.85 -21.98
C ASN A 166 -9.97 -6.53 -21.92
N ILE A 167 -9.25 -6.19 -23.00
CA ILE A 167 -8.38 -5.01 -23.03
C ILE A 167 -9.12 -3.70 -22.76
N THR A 168 -10.35 -3.54 -23.25
CA THR A 168 -11.18 -2.35 -23.02
C THR A 168 -11.54 -2.20 -21.54
N GLN A 169 -11.89 -3.31 -20.89
CA GLN A 169 -12.21 -3.32 -19.46
C GLN A 169 -10.96 -3.05 -18.59
N LEU A 170 -9.80 -3.60 -18.95
CA LEU A 170 -8.54 -3.34 -18.25
C LEU A 170 -8.15 -1.87 -18.33
N ILE A 171 -8.23 -1.26 -19.52
CA ILE A 171 -7.94 0.17 -19.71
C ILE A 171 -8.89 1.02 -18.84
N ALA A 172 -10.19 0.73 -18.87
CA ALA A 172 -11.16 1.46 -18.06
C ALA A 172 -10.86 1.36 -16.55
N SER A 173 -10.45 0.17 -16.07
CA SER A 173 -10.06 -0.04 -14.67
C SER A 173 -8.81 0.76 -14.28
N LEU A 174 -7.81 0.82 -15.15
CA LEU A 174 -6.56 1.57 -14.93
C LEU A 174 -6.80 3.09 -14.89
N LEU A 175 -7.63 3.62 -15.80
CA LEU A 175 -7.91 5.06 -15.89
C LEU A 175 -8.64 5.61 -14.66
N GLN A 176 -9.33 4.77 -13.90
CA GLN A 176 -9.96 5.16 -12.64
C GLN A 176 -8.96 5.38 -11.48
N ARG A 177 -7.68 5.05 -11.68
CA ARG A 177 -6.61 5.08 -10.66
C ARG A 177 -5.52 6.11 -10.94
N VAL A 178 -5.65 6.90 -12.00
CA VAL A 178 -4.72 7.97 -12.40
C VAL A 178 -5.27 9.32 -11.95
#